data_AF-A0A9D7R196-F1
#
_entry.id   AF-A0A9D7R196-F1
#
_cell.length_a   1.000
_cell.length_b   1.000
_cell.length_c   1.000
_cell.angle_alpha   90.00
_cell.angle_beta   90.00
_cell.angle_gamma   90.00
#
_symmetry.space_group_name_H-M   'P 1'
#
loop_
_entity.id
_entity.type
_entity.pdbx_description
1 polymer ?
#
loop_
_entity_poly.entity_id
_entity_poly.type
_entity_poly.pdbx_seq_one_letter_code
_entity_poly.pdbx_strand_id
1 'polypeptide(L)'
;MKRVFKIAAPLLIAAVCFSLMSFEKDKPANKQQGAIYSNEMLLTLDSRKLEANNISTWFRNNGSFNSDPSTGNSGFEWPKGSAKFARYASGLWIGAVIEGDTLVCIAEYDYEYEPGYVDNNGVAQGKDDPNYRIYNISTTDSSDYQNWRTIASGQGAYLDSSGNPYLMGAQTMFYSYTDGYPEAHGNNAGQTAPLKAQILQTNWGYNSSTLREVNFTEFRVINRSNRVWNNAYMHLVG
;
A
#
# COMPACT_ATOMS: atom_id res chain seq x y z
N MET A 1 -23.35 -24.19 -52.62
CA MET A 1 -23.89 -22.87 -53.02
C MET A 1 -25.12 -22.58 -52.15
N LYS A 2 -25.13 -21.42 -51.49
CA LYS A 2 -26.28 -20.68 -50.89
C LYS A 2 -27.04 -21.28 -49.69
N ARG A 3 -26.79 -20.66 -48.52
CA ARG A 3 -27.68 -20.56 -47.35
C ARG A 3 -28.95 -19.79 -47.74
N VAL A 4 -30.10 -20.18 -47.20
CA VAL A 4 -31.38 -19.46 -47.34
C VAL A 4 -31.89 -19.01 -45.97
N PHE A 5 -32.18 -17.71 -45.89
CA PHE A 5 -32.77 -16.93 -44.81
C PHE A 5 -34.31 -17.05 -44.78
N LYS A 6 -34.93 -16.90 -43.58
CA LYS A 6 -36.17 -16.14 -43.27
C LYS A 6 -36.13 -15.81 -41.75
N ILE A 7 -35.87 -14.59 -41.27
CA ILE A 7 -36.71 -13.36 -41.12
C ILE A 7 -37.97 -13.53 -40.23
N ALA A 8 -37.84 -13.00 -38.99
CA ALA A 8 -38.69 -12.07 -38.20
C ALA A 8 -40.18 -11.87 -38.59
N ALA A 9 -41.16 -11.49 -37.75
CA ALA A 9 -41.41 -11.09 -36.34
C ALA A 9 -42.97 -11.24 -36.16
N PRO A 10 -43.73 -10.64 -35.20
CA PRO A 10 -43.41 -9.90 -33.96
C PRO A 10 -44.24 -10.36 -32.74
N LEU A 11 -44.00 -9.83 -31.54
CA LEU A 11 -45.06 -9.23 -30.72
C LEU A 11 -44.51 -8.45 -29.52
N LEU A 12 -45.08 -7.28 -29.32
CA LEU A 12 -44.86 -6.32 -28.24
C LEU A 12 -45.74 -6.73 -27.04
N ILE A 13 -45.18 -6.88 -25.83
CA ILE A 13 -45.97 -6.87 -24.59
C ILE A 13 -45.22 -6.05 -23.53
N ALA A 14 -45.89 -5.00 -23.07
CA ALA A 14 -45.51 -4.18 -21.93
C ALA A 14 -45.60 -5.00 -20.63
N ALA A 15 -44.58 -4.95 -19.79
CA ALA A 15 -44.61 -5.52 -18.45
C ALA A 15 -44.56 -4.39 -17.41
N VAL A 16 -45.63 -4.34 -16.62
CA VAL A 16 -45.88 -3.45 -15.48
C VAL A 16 -44.97 -3.82 -14.31
N CYS A 17 -44.31 -2.83 -13.70
CA CYS A 17 -43.57 -2.99 -12.46
C CYS A 17 -44.51 -3.30 -11.28
N PHE A 18 -44.35 -4.47 -10.67
CA PHE A 18 -44.80 -4.75 -9.31
C PHE A 18 -43.57 -5.03 -8.44
N SER A 19 -43.30 -4.14 -7.49
CA SER A 19 -42.34 -4.39 -6.41
C SER A 19 -42.99 -5.26 -5.35
N LEU A 20 -42.54 -6.51 -5.22
CA LEU A 20 -42.84 -7.37 -4.08
C LEU A 20 -41.74 -7.17 -3.02
N MET A 21 -42.10 -6.59 -1.88
CA MET A 21 -41.32 -6.72 -0.65
C MET A 21 -41.52 -8.15 -0.12
N SER A 22 -40.46 -8.95 -0.14
CA SER A 22 -40.43 -10.23 0.58
C SER A 22 -39.88 -9.98 1.98
N PHE A 23 -40.71 -10.22 3.00
CA PHE A 23 -40.25 -10.43 4.37
C PHE A 23 -39.63 -11.84 4.47
N GLU A 24 -38.32 -11.92 4.69
CA GLU A 24 -37.69 -13.18 5.06
C GLU A 24 -37.79 -13.37 6.58
N LYS A 25 -38.29 -14.54 6.98
CA LYS A 25 -38.52 -14.94 8.37
C LYS A 25 -37.21 -15.50 8.92
N ASP A 26 -36.69 -14.92 10.00
CA ASP A 26 -35.44 -15.34 10.66
C ASP A 26 -35.39 -16.86 10.86
N LYS A 27 -34.38 -17.50 10.26
CA LYS A 27 -34.02 -18.89 10.56
C LYS A 27 -33.23 -18.92 11.87
N PRO A 28 -33.53 -19.83 12.81
CA PRO A 28 -32.77 -19.92 14.05
C PRO A 28 -31.31 -20.34 13.75
N ALA A 29 -30.37 -19.56 14.29
CA ALA A 29 -28.94 -19.81 14.16
C ALA A 29 -28.57 -21.15 14.83
N ASN A 30 -28.05 -22.09 14.04
CA ASN A 30 -27.44 -23.30 14.55
C ASN A 30 -26.06 -22.93 15.14
N LYS A 31 -25.98 -22.81 16.47
CA LYS A 31 -24.70 -22.66 17.19
C LYS A 31 -23.92 -23.96 17.08
N GLN A 32 -23.18 -24.14 16.00
CA GLN A 32 -22.03 -25.03 16.04
C GLN A 32 -20.92 -24.30 16.80
N GLN A 33 -20.63 -24.81 17.99
CA GLN A 33 -19.49 -24.45 18.83
C GLN A 33 -18.20 -24.83 18.06
N GLY A 34 -17.77 -23.96 17.15
CA GLY A 34 -16.47 -24.05 16.48
C GLY A 34 -15.38 -23.53 17.42
N ALA A 35 -14.31 -24.29 17.56
CA ALA A 35 -13.17 -24.00 18.42
C ALA A 35 -12.68 -22.54 18.28
N ILE A 36 -12.37 -21.90 19.41
CA ILE A 36 -11.62 -20.64 19.43
C ILE A 36 -10.21 -20.97 18.96
N TYR A 37 -9.97 -20.83 17.65
CA TYR A 37 -8.63 -20.60 17.16
C TYR A 37 -8.33 -19.12 17.37
N SER A 38 -7.69 -18.80 18.49
CA SER A 38 -6.98 -17.53 18.63
C SER A 38 -5.77 -17.56 17.69
N ASN A 39 -6.03 -17.43 16.39
CA ASN A 39 -5.02 -17.00 15.44
C ASN A 39 -5.23 -15.50 15.33
N GLU A 40 -4.63 -14.72 16.23
CA GLU A 40 -4.13 -13.43 15.79
C GLU A 40 -3.04 -13.76 14.77
N MET A 41 -3.48 -13.98 13.52
CA MET A 41 -2.60 -13.80 12.39
C MET A 41 -2.19 -12.34 12.52
N LEU A 42 -1.02 -12.10 13.09
CA LEU A 42 -0.45 -10.78 13.17
C LEU A 42 -0.40 -10.30 11.72
N LEU A 43 -1.35 -9.46 11.33
CA LEU A 43 -1.35 -8.90 9.99
C LEU A 43 -0.03 -8.14 9.90
N THR A 44 0.89 -8.65 9.09
CA THR A 44 2.18 -8.00 8.84
C THR A 44 2.00 -6.67 8.14
N LEU A 45 0.82 -6.42 7.62
CA LEU A 45 0.39 -5.14 7.07
C LEU A 45 0.16 -4.11 8.19
N ASP A 46 1.20 -3.33 8.47
CA ASP A 46 1.18 -2.22 9.43
C ASP A 46 0.64 -0.95 8.77
N SER A 47 0.00 -0.08 9.55
CA SER A 47 -0.54 1.18 9.07
C SER A 47 -0.37 2.27 10.13
N ARG A 48 0.17 3.42 9.71
CA ARG A 48 0.46 4.55 10.59
C ARG A 48 0.07 5.85 9.92
N LYS A 49 -0.27 6.85 10.74
CA LYS A 49 -0.54 8.19 10.24
C LYS A 49 0.68 9.09 10.33
N LEU A 50 0.86 9.91 9.30
CA LEU A 50 1.65 11.14 9.37
C LEU A 50 0.72 12.29 9.76
N GLU A 51 0.89 12.80 10.97
CA GLU A 51 0.07 13.87 11.56
C GLU A 51 0.93 15.02 12.09
N ALA A 52 2.13 15.17 11.54
CA ALA A 52 3.12 16.17 11.92
C ALA A 52 2.59 17.62 11.91
N ASN A 53 1.59 17.92 11.08
CA ASN A 53 1.14 19.27 10.77
C ASN A 53 -0.37 19.34 10.47
N ASN A 54 -0.82 20.29 9.63
CA ASN A 54 -2.24 20.47 9.29
C ASN A 54 -2.78 19.40 8.33
N ILE A 55 -2.00 18.37 8.00
CA ILE A 55 -2.41 17.20 7.23
C ILE A 55 -2.45 15.99 8.16
N SER A 56 -3.47 15.13 7.99
CA SER A 56 -3.48 13.76 8.49
C SER A 56 -3.53 12.83 7.28
N THR A 57 -2.57 11.94 7.12
CA THR A 57 -2.67 10.90 6.09
C THR A 57 -2.12 9.56 6.54
N TRP A 58 -2.68 8.49 6.00
CA TRP A 58 -2.30 7.11 6.28
C TRP A 58 -1.20 6.63 5.32
N PHE A 59 -0.26 5.88 5.87
CA PHE A 59 0.74 5.09 5.16
C PHE A 59 0.66 3.64 5.62
N ARG A 60 0.96 2.71 4.72
CA ARG A 60 1.01 1.27 4.97
C ARG A 60 2.35 0.73 4.49
N ASN A 61 2.86 -0.29 5.17
CA ASN A 61 4.17 -0.88 4.86
C ASN A 61 4.21 -1.73 3.58
N ASN A 62 3.15 -1.72 2.77
CA ASN A 62 3.11 -2.28 1.42
C ASN A 62 3.12 -1.18 0.33
N GLY A 63 3.57 0.03 0.66
CA GLY A 63 3.66 1.15 -0.29
C GLY A 63 2.36 1.91 -0.54
N SER A 64 1.22 1.45 0.01
CA SER A 64 -0.05 2.18 -0.01
C SER A 64 0.00 3.42 0.89
N PHE A 65 -0.52 4.54 0.41
CA PHE A 65 -0.80 5.69 1.25
C PHE A 65 -2.04 6.46 0.78
N ASN A 66 -2.51 7.39 1.61
CA ASN A 66 -3.73 8.20 1.41
C ASN A 66 -5.07 7.45 1.49
N SER A 67 -5.10 6.12 1.68
CA SER A 67 -6.33 5.37 1.96
C SER A 67 -6.45 5.01 3.44
N ASP A 68 -7.64 5.15 4.00
CA ASP A 68 -7.92 4.72 5.37
C ASP A 68 -8.03 3.18 5.42
N PRO A 69 -7.14 2.50 6.17
CA PRO A 69 -7.09 1.03 6.18
C PRO A 69 -8.29 0.40 6.91
N SER A 70 -9.01 1.16 7.73
CA SER A 70 -10.15 0.66 8.52
C SER A 70 -11.48 0.77 7.78
N THR A 71 -11.64 1.82 6.98
CA THR A 71 -12.90 2.09 6.26
C THR A 71 -12.82 1.87 4.76
N GLY A 72 -11.60 1.84 4.20
CA GLY A 72 -11.39 1.85 2.75
C GLY A 72 -11.75 3.18 2.08
N ASN A 73 -11.97 4.26 2.84
CA ASN A 73 -12.24 5.60 2.29
C ASN A 73 -10.96 6.41 2.11
N SER A 74 -11.10 7.65 1.61
CA SER A 74 -10.01 8.61 1.60
C SER A 74 -9.42 8.83 2.99
N GLY A 75 -8.11 8.71 3.07
CA GLY A 75 -7.30 8.86 4.29
C GLY A 75 -6.47 10.14 4.33
N PHE A 76 -6.31 10.88 3.21
CA PHE A 76 -5.62 12.16 3.19
C PHE A 76 -6.58 13.30 3.55
N GLU A 77 -6.54 13.74 4.80
CA GLU A 77 -7.36 14.82 5.34
C GLU A 77 -6.58 16.14 5.37
N TRP A 78 -7.17 17.18 4.77
CA TRP A 78 -6.65 18.54 4.84
C TRP A 78 -7.77 19.58 4.72
N PRO A 79 -7.88 20.55 5.66
CA PRO A 79 -7.14 20.62 6.92
C PRO A 79 -7.50 19.45 7.86
N LYS A 80 -6.53 18.97 8.64
CA LYS A 80 -6.70 17.92 9.65
C LYS A 80 -7.82 18.28 10.64
N GLY A 81 -8.70 17.33 10.92
CA GLY A 81 -9.89 17.50 11.77
C GLY A 81 -11.08 18.20 11.11
N SER A 82 -11.03 18.51 9.81
CA SER A 82 -12.14 19.15 9.09
C SER A 82 -13.10 18.18 8.40
N ALA A 83 -12.79 16.89 8.38
CA ALA A 83 -13.46 15.86 7.59
C ALA A 83 -13.50 16.15 6.07
N LYS A 84 -12.52 16.91 5.56
CA LYS A 84 -12.30 17.14 4.12
C LYS A 84 -11.10 16.36 3.64
N PHE A 85 -11.29 15.59 2.57
CA PHE A 85 -10.27 14.68 2.06
C PHE A 85 -9.89 15.03 0.63
N ALA A 86 -8.59 15.16 0.37
CA ALA A 86 -8.07 15.62 -0.93
C ALA A 86 -7.57 14.50 -1.83
N ARG A 87 -7.23 13.32 -1.28
CA ARG A 87 -6.72 12.16 -2.01
C ARG A 87 -7.31 10.87 -1.44
N TYR A 88 -7.61 9.92 -2.32
CA TYR A 88 -8.26 8.65 -1.97
C TYR A 88 -7.27 7.50 -1.81
N ALA A 89 -6.36 7.32 -2.76
CA ALA A 89 -5.35 6.26 -2.76
C ALA A 89 -4.11 6.76 -3.49
N SER A 90 -2.94 6.29 -3.09
CA SER A 90 -1.68 6.59 -3.77
C SER A 90 -0.64 5.50 -3.54
N GLY A 91 0.32 5.42 -4.46
CA GLY A 91 1.43 4.48 -4.40
C GLY A 91 2.38 4.64 -5.58
N LEU A 92 3.54 3.98 -5.47
CA LEU A 92 4.59 4.05 -6.48
C LEU A 92 4.42 2.96 -7.53
N TRP A 93 4.31 3.36 -8.79
CA TRP A 93 4.35 2.46 -9.93
C TRP A 93 5.73 2.49 -10.56
N ILE A 94 6.26 1.32 -10.92
CA ILE A 94 7.55 1.16 -11.59
C ILE A 94 7.37 0.26 -12.81
N GLY A 95 7.92 0.67 -13.95
CA GLY A 95 8.00 -0.16 -15.14
C GLY A 95 9.40 -0.13 -15.74
N ALA A 96 9.91 -1.27 -16.20
CA ALA A 96 11.21 -1.36 -16.85
C ALA A 96 11.27 -2.50 -17.87
N VAL A 97 12.23 -2.42 -18.80
CA VAL A 97 12.58 -3.50 -19.74
C VAL A 97 13.77 -4.28 -19.19
N ILE A 98 13.58 -5.56 -18.91
CA ILE A 98 14.58 -6.45 -18.30
C ILE A 98 14.74 -7.67 -19.21
N GLU A 99 15.92 -7.83 -19.81
CA GLU A 99 16.23 -8.92 -20.76
C GLU A 99 15.23 -9.06 -21.94
N GLY A 100 14.52 -7.97 -22.29
CA GLY A 100 13.53 -7.94 -23.37
C GLY A 100 12.08 -7.98 -22.91
N ASP A 101 11.83 -8.35 -21.65
CA ASP A 101 10.49 -8.35 -21.07
C ASP A 101 10.16 -7.00 -20.44
N THR A 102 8.90 -6.57 -20.57
CA THR A 102 8.39 -5.38 -19.84
C THR A 102 7.79 -5.84 -18.52
N LEU A 103 8.43 -5.50 -17.42
CA LEU A 103 7.97 -5.82 -16.08
C LEU A 103 7.43 -4.55 -15.42
N VAL A 104 6.32 -4.69 -14.69
CA VAL A 104 5.60 -3.60 -14.04
C VAL A 104 5.27 -4.03 -12.62
N CYS A 105 5.39 -3.10 -11.68
CA CYS A 105 4.86 -3.24 -10.34
C CYS A 105 3.99 -2.02 -10.01
N ILE A 106 2.82 -2.28 -9.44
CA ILE A 106 1.83 -1.24 -9.15
C ILE A 106 1.50 -1.12 -7.66
N ALA A 107 1.04 0.08 -7.30
CA ALA A 107 0.43 0.37 -6.00
C ALA A 107 -0.60 1.49 -6.16
N GLU A 108 -1.86 1.12 -6.39
CA GLU A 108 -3.03 2.01 -6.33
C GLU A 108 -4.30 1.15 -6.38
N TYR A 109 -5.18 1.28 -5.39
CA TYR A 109 -6.36 0.41 -5.15
C TYR A 109 -6.01 -1.06 -4.83
N ASP A 110 -5.08 -1.64 -5.57
CA ASP A 110 -4.38 -2.91 -5.28
C ASP A 110 -2.87 -2.66 -5.20
N TYR A 111 -2.15 -3.60 -4.57
CA TYR A 111 -0.74 -3.44 -4.22
C TYR A 111 0.03 -4.71 -4.53
N GLU A 112 1.11 -4.59 -5.32
CA GLU A 112 1.99 -5.72 -5.66
C GLU A 112 3.30 -5.70 -4.88
N TYR A 113 3.39 -4.78 -3.91
CA TYR A 113 4.47 -4.76 -2.94
C TYR A 113 4.04 -5.47 -1.66
N GLU A 114 5.00 -6.10 -1.01
CA GLU A 114 4.87 -6.64 0.34
C GLU A 114 5.98 -6.08 1.24
N PRO A 115 5.78 -6.04 2.57
CA PRO A 115 6.83 -5.65 3.49
C PRO A 115 8.06 -6.55 3.32
N GLY A 116 9.26 -5.98 3.40
CA GLY A 116 10.48 -6.79 3.23
C GLY A 116 11.60 -6.15 2.43
N TYR A 117 12.45 -7.05 1.92
CA TYR A 117 13.61 -6.78 1.08
C TYR A 117 13.84 -7.93 0.10
N VAL A 118 14.81 -7.77 -0.81
CA VAL A 118 15.29 -8.87 -1.65
C VAL A 118 16.73 -9.18 -1.25
N ASP A 119 17.03 -10.43 -0.90
CA ASP A 119 18.37 -10.85 -0.52
C ASP A 119 19.35 -10.90 -1.71
N ASN A 120 20.61 -11.23 -1.45
CA ASN A 120 21.65 -11.26 -2.49
C ASN A 120 21.46 -12.39 -3.52
N ASN A 121 20.56 -13.34 -3.25
CA ASN A 121 20.20 -14.42 -4.17
C ASN A 121 18.96 -14.06 -5.01
N GLY A 122 18.43 -12.84 -4.88
CA GLY A 122 17.23 -12.40 -5.61
C GLY A 122 15.91 -12.92 -5.00
N VAL A 123 15.95 -13.47 -3.78
CA VAL A 123 14.79 -14.02 -3.09
C VAL A 123 14.20 -12.96 -2.15
N ALA A 124 12.89 -12.74 -2.23
CA ALA A 124 12.20 -11.81 -1.36
C ALA A 124 12.04 -12.37 0.06
N GLN A 125 12.28 -11.54 1.06
CA GLN A 125 12.31 -11.90 2.47
C GLN A 125 11.58 -10.82 3.30
N GLY A 126 10.98 -11.21 4.43
CA GLY A 126 10.46 -10.26 5.42
C GLY A 126 8.94 -10.01 5.42
N LYS A 127 8.16 -10.52 4.46
CA LYS A 127 6.69 -10.29 4.44
C LYS A 127 5.95 -10.75 5.68
N ASP A 128 6.49 -11.76 6.37
CA ASP A 128 5.93 -12.33 7.60
C ASP A 128 6.74 -11.93 8.85
N ASP A 129 7.78 -11.09 8.69
CA ASP A 129 8.64 -10.64 9.79
C ASP A 129 8.08 -9.33 10.38
N PRO A 130 7.70 -9.30 11.68
CA PRO A 130 7.12 -8.12 12.32
C PRO A 130 8.07 -6.91 12.38
N ASN A 131 9.35 -7.07 12.04
CA ASN A 131 10.30 -5.97 11.92
C ASN A 131 10.17 -5.20 10.60
N TYR A 132 9.53 -5.75 9.56
CA TYR A 132 9.25 -4.98 8.34
C TYR A 132 7.94 -4.22 8.50
N ARG A 133 7.92 -3.30 9.47
CA ARG A 133 6.77 -2.45 9.82
C ARG A 133 7.10 -0.98 9.63
N ILE A 134 6.14 -0.10 9.89
CA ILE A 134 6.40 1.34 9.91
C ILE A 134 7.03 1.71 11.24
N TYR A 135 8.24 2.25 11.16
CA TYR A 135 8.92 2.89 12.29
C TYR A 135 8.54 4.37 12.33
N ASN A 136 8.25 4.90 13.52
CA ASN A 136 7.80 6.27 13.70
C ASN A 136 8.53 6.96 14.86
N ILE A 137 9.07 8.14 14.61
CA ILE A 137 9.64 9.00 15.65
C ILE A 137 9.10 10.43 15.53
N SER A 138 8.93 11.08 16.67
CA SER A 138 8.61 12.50 16.78
C SER A 138 9.17 13.07 18.08
N THR A 139 9.00 14.37 18.30
CA THR A 139 9.36 14.99 19.59
C THR A 139 8.51 14.51 20.76
N THR A 140 7.35 13.91 20.50
CA THR A 140 6.39 13.44 21.53
C THR A 140 6.23 11.92 21.56
N ASP A 141 6.74 11.22 20.54
CA ASP A 141 6.74 9.76 20.44
C ASP A 141 8.13 9.26 20.09
N SER A 142 8.80 8.67 21.07
CA SER A 142 10.11 8.04 20.94
C SER A 142 10.03 6.52 21.13
N SER A 143 8.84 5.92 21.02
CA SER A 143 8.64 4.48 21.25
C SER A 143 9.51 3.61 20.34
N ASP A 144 9.70 4.05 19.09
CA ASP A 144 10.58 3.37 18.14
C ASP A 144 12.03 3.83 18.19
N TYR A 145 12.43 4.75 19.05
CA TYR A 145 13.78 5.31 19.01
C TYR A 145 14.89 4.25 19.03
N GLN A 146 14.78 3.25 19.92
CA GLN A 146 15.76 2.16 20.00
C GLN A 146 15.66 1.21 18.81
N ASN A 147 14.46 0.79 18.42
CA ASN A 147 14.27 -0.09 17.28
C ASN A 147 14.65 0.57 15.95
N TRP A 148 14.49 1.88 15.84
CA TRP A 148 14.99 2.67 14.71
C TRP A 148 16.50 2.57 14.63
N ARG A 149 17.17 2.76 15.77
CA ARG A 149 18.63 2.70 15.86
C ARG A 149 19.20 1.33 15.54
N THR A 150 18.55 0.25 15.96
CA THR A 150 19.11 -1.11 15.89
C THR A 150 18.55 -1.97 14.77
N ILE A 151 17.32 -1.72 14.32
CA ILE A 151 16.61 -2.55 13.33
C ILE A 151 16.35 -1.75 12.07
N ALA A 152 15.62 -0.63 12.15
CA ALA A 152 15.25 0.16 10.98
C ALA A 152 16.50 0.71 10.24
N SER A 153 17.54 1.11 10.98
CA SER A 153 18.82 1.54 10.40
C SER A 153 19.49 0.42 9.58
N GLY A 154 19.38 -0.83 10.03
CA GLY A 154 19.84 -2.01 9.30
C GLY A 154 19.02 -2.28 8.03
N GLN A 155 17.77 -1.84 8.00
CA GLN A 155 16.91 -1.83 6.81
C GLN A 155 17.13 -0.59 5.92
N GLY A 156 17.90 0.39 6.39
CA GLY A 156 18.30 1.58 5.64
C GLY A 156 17.76 2.92 6.15
N ALA A 157 17.10 2.97 7.32
CA ALA A 157 16.68 4.22 7.94
C ALA A 157 17.88 5.12 8.27
N TYR A 158 17.70 6.44 8.15
CA TYR A 158 18.78 7.39 8.42
C TYR A 158 19.09 7.48 9.92
N LEU A 159 20.39 7.61 10.20
CA LEU A 159 20.93 8.01 11.49
C LEU A 159 21.69 9.34 11.36
N ASP A 160 21.76 10.10 12.44
CA ASP A 160 22.60 11.28 12.54
C ASP A 160 24.09 10.90 12.73
N SER A 161 24.96 11.90 12.80
CA SER A 161 26.41 11.71 13.00
C SER A 161 26.78 11.05 14.33
N SER A 162 25.86 11.02 15.29
CA SER A 162 26.03 10.39 16.61
C SER A 162 25.47 8.97 16.64
N GLY A 163 24.92 8.47 15.52
CA GLY A 163 24.27 7.17 15.43
C GLY A 163 22.90 7.11 16.10
N ASN A 164 22.22 8.26 16.26
CA ASN A 164 20.83 8.34 16.70
C ASN A 164 19.87 8.41 15.51
N PRO A 165 18.58 8.07 15.68
CA PRO A 165 17.57 8.28 14.65
C PRO A 165 17.57 9.72 14.13
N TYR A 166 17.65 9.89 12.80
CA TYR A 166 17.63 11.21 12.19
C TYR A 166 16.19 11.72 12.03
N LEU A 167 15.78 12.64 12.93
CA LEU A 167 14.47 13.28 12.90
C LEU A 167 14.47 14.43 11.87
N MET A 168 13.91 14.19 10.69
CA MET A 168 13.90 15.15 9.56
C MET A 168 12.95 16.34 9.76
N GLY A 169 11.92 16.18 10.59
CA GLY A 169 10.87 17.17 10.82
C GLY A 169 10.23 17.04 12.21
N ALA A 170 8.96 17.41 12.34
CA ALA A 170 8.23 17.21 13.60
C ALA A 170 7.86 15.73 13.83
N GLN A 171 7.69 14.97 12.76
CA GLN A 171 7.49 13.52 12.75
C GLN A 171 8.24 12.94 11.54
N THR A 172 8.87 11.79 11.72
CA THR A 172 9.57 11.06 10.64
C THR A 172 9.22 9.58 10.74
N MET A 173 8.86 9.00 9.60
CA MET A 173 8.53 7.59 9.46
C MET A 173 9.45 6.94 8.44
N PHE A 174 9.74 5.66 8.65
CA PHE A 174 10.54 4.84 7.74
C PHE A 174 9.99 3.42 7.65
N TYR A 175 10.04 2.83 6.46
CA TYR A 175 9.81 1.39 6.25
C TYR A 175 10.41 0.92 4.92
N SER A 176 10.63 -0.40 4.83
CA SER A 176 11.14 -1.09 3.63
C SER A 176 10.10 -2.09 3.12
N TYR A 177 9.93 -2.13 1.80
CA TYR A 177 9.03 -3.05 1.11
C TYR A 177 9.57 -3.41 -0.27
N THR A 178 9.03 -4.46 -0.88
CA THR A 178 9.55 -5.03 -2.12
C THR A 178 8.44 -5.60 -2.99
N ASP A 179 8.60 -5.50 -4.31
CA ASP A 179 7.73 -6.19 -5.27
C ASP A 179 8.15 -7.66 -5.49
N GLY A 180 9.18 -8.13 -4.79
CA GLY A 180 9.89 -9.35 -5.12
C GLY A 180 9.11 -10.67 -4.97
N TYR A 181 7.89 -10.63 -4.43
CA TYR A 181 7.01 -11.76 -4.19
C TYR A 181 6.07 -12.00 -5.39
N PRO A 182 6.30 -13.04 -6.21
CA PRO A 182 5.47 -13.27 -7.41
C PRO A 182 3.99 -13.45 -7.11
N GLU A 183 3.64 -13.95 -5.93
CA GLU A 183 2.25 -14.13 -5.50
C GLU A 183 1.48 -12.82 -5.29
N ALA A 184 2.19 -11.69 -5.12
CA ALA A 184 1.58 -10.37 -4.99
C ALA A 184 1.22 -9.75 -6.35
N HIS A 185 1.79 -10.23 -7.46
CA HIS A 185 1.59 -9.72 -8.83
C HIS A 185 0.30 -10.26 -9.46
N GLY A 186 -0.82 -9.98 -8.80
CA GLY A 186 -2.15 -10.48 -9.17
C GLY A 186 -3.05 -9.44 -9.85
N ASN A 187 -2.67 -8.16 -9.89
CA ASN A 187 -3.51 -7.13 -10.48
C ASN A 187 -3.35 -7.08 -12.00
N ASN A 188 -4.45 -7.03 -12.75
CA ASN A 188 -4.43 -7.05 -14.21
C ASN A 188 -3.54 -5.97 -14.89
N ALA A 189 -3.26 -4.84 -14.22
CA ALA A 189 -2.38 -3.79 -14.72
C ALA A 189 -0.88 -4.02 -14.42
N GLY A 190 -0.56 -4.87 -13.44
CA GLY A 190 0.80 -5.16 -13.01
C GLY A 190 1.28 -6.60 -13.26
N GLN A 191 0.36 -7.55 -13.43
CA GLN A 191 0.47 -9.02 -13.58
C GLN A 191 1.64 -9.53 -14.46
N THR A 192 2.86 -9.26 -14.02
CA THR A 192 4.12 -9.58 -14.65
C THR A 192 5.02 -10.26 -13.61
N ALA A 193 6.22 -10.66 -14.01
CA ALA A 193 7.19 -11.11 -13.02
C ALA A 193 7.71 -9.90 -12.21
N PRO A 194 8.05 -10.07 -10.92
CA PRO A 194 8.67 -9.02 -10.14
C PRO A 194 9.90 -8.39 -10.78
N LEU A 195 10.02 -7.05 -10.69
CA LEU A 195 11.25 -6.33 -11.00
C LEU A 195 12.38 -6.62 -10.00
N LYS A 196 12.02 -7.08 -8.79
CA LYS A 196 12.92 -7.16 -7.62
C LYS A 196 13.36 -5.76 -7.16
N ALA A 197 12.44 -4.82 -7.19
CA ALA A 197 12.56 -3.49 -6.62
C ALA A 197 12.42 -3.57 -5.10
N GLN A 198 13.44 -3.12 -4.37
CA GLN A 198 13.30 -2.81 -2.94
C GLN A 198 13.16 -1.31 -2.76
N ILE A 199 12.14 -0.90 -2.03
CA ILE A 199 11.83 0.50 -1.76
C ILE A 199 12.11 0.79 -0.30
N LEU A 200 12.94 1.80 -0.05
CA LEU A 200 13.12 2.39 1.27
C LEU A 200 12.39 3.73 1.27
N GLN A 201 11.24 3.79 1.95
CA GLN A 201 10.41 4.98 1.97
C GLN A 201 10.59 5.73 3.28
N THR A 202 10.87 7.03 3.18
CA THR A 202 10.92 7.94 4.34
C THR A 202 9.88 9.01 4.16
N ASN A 203 9.02 9.20 5.17
CA ASN A 203 7.96 10.20 5.15
C ASN A 203 8.13 11.15 6.33
N TRP A 204 8.00 12.45 6.11
CA TRP A 204 8.09 13.42 7.20
C TRP A 204 7.25 14.67 6.93
N GLY A 205 6.99 15.40 7.99
CA GLY A 205 6.33 16.71 7.92
C GLY A 205 6.94 17.66 8.93
N TYR A 206 6.94 18.96 8.60
CA TYR A 206 7.35 20.02 9.50
C TYR A 206 6.12 20.67 10.13
N ASN A 207 6.22 21.07 11.40
CA ASN A 207 5.23 21.90 12.06
C ASN A 207 5.73 23.35 12.19
N SER A 208 5.97 23.99 11.05
CA SER A 208 6.44 25.38 10.97
C SER A 208 5.45 26.27 10.24
N SER A 209 5.57 27.59 10.41
CA SER A 209 4.65 28.54 9.77
C SER A 209 4.67 28.48 8.23
N THR A 210 5.75 27.99 7.63
CA THR A 210 5.95 27.92 6.18
C THR A 210 5.70 26.55 5.57
N LEU A 211 5.81 25.47 6.37
CA LEU A 211 5.76 24.09 5.86
C LEU A 211 4.65 23.23 6.50
N ARG A 212 3.80 23.79 7.38
CA ARG A 212 2.71 23.04 8.02
C ARG A 212 1.59 22.57 7.08
N GLU A 213 1.62 22.97 5.81
CA GLU A 213 0.64 22.58 4.79
C GLU A 213 1.24 21.60 3.76
N VAL A 214 2.40 20.99 4.06
CA VAL A 214 3.13 20.10 3.14
C VAL A 214 3.65 18.87 3.88
N ASN A 215 3.46 17.70 3.29
CA ASN A 215 4.14 16.47 3.68
C ASN A 215 5.16 16.08 2.62
N PHE A 216 6.24 15.45 3.06
CA PHE A 216 7.35 15.02 2.22
C PHE A 216 7.46 13.50 2.24
N THR A 217 7.75 12.94 1.07
CA THR A 217 8.03 11.52 0.89
C THR A 217 9.28 11.38 0.02
N GLU A 218 10.25 10.63 0.51
CA GLU A 218 11.41 10.16 -0.26
C GLU A 218 11.23 8.68 -0.57
N PHE A 219 11.44 8.32 -1.84
CA PHE A 219 11.59 6.94 -2.28
C PHE A 219 13.04 6.69 -2.67
N ARG A 220 13.74 5.82 -1.95
CA ARG A 220 15.00 5.22 -2.42
C ARG A 220 14.66 3.88 -3.05
N VAL A 221 14.77 3.82 -4.38
CA VAL A 221 14.48 2.63 -5.18
C VAL A 221 15.78 1.89 -5.48
N ILE A 222 15.85 0.64 -5.04
CA ILE A 222 17.03 -0.21 -5.19
C ILE A 222 16.67 -1.35 -6.13
N ASN A 223 17.36 -1.44 -7.26
CA ASN A 223 17.33 -2.62 -8.10
C ASN A 223 18.11 -3.74 -7.39
N ARG A 224 17.40 -4.71 -6.83
CA ARG A 224 17.97 -5.91 -6.18
C ARG A 224 17.96 -7.13 -7.10
N SER A 225 17.55 -6.96 -8.37
CA SER A 225 17.78 -7.97 -9.39
C SER A 225 19.25 -8.02 -9.76
N ASN A 226 19.70 -9.15 -10.29
CA ASN A 226 21.02 -9.28 -10.92
C ASN A 226 21.01 -8.81 -12.39
N ARG A 227 19.97 -8.08 -12.80
CA ARG A 227 19.72 -7.66 -14.19
C ARG A 227 19.60 -6.14 -14.29
N VAL A 228 19.96 -5.59 -15.43
CA VAL A 228 19.84 -4.16 -15.70
C VAL A 228 18.39 -3.82 -16.04
N TRP A 229 17.86 -2.78 -15.41
CA TRP A 229 16.61 -2.15 -15.81
C TRP A 229 16.87 -1.17 -16.94
N ASN A 230 16.44 -1.51 -18.15
CA ASN A 230 16.49 -0.59 -19.29
C ASN A 230 15.17 0.18 -19.37
N ASN A 231 15.22 1.44 -19.78
CA ASN A 231 14.02 2.28 -19.93
C ASN A 231 13.13 2.24 -18.68
N ALA A 232 13.72 2.47 -17.50
CA ALA A 232 12.98 2.47 -16.25
C ALA A 232 12.16 3.77 -16.11
N TYR A 233 10.87 3.62 -15.82
CA TYR A 233 9.94 4.71 -15.56
C TYR A 233 9.32 4.53 -14.18
N MET A 234 9.11 5.64 -13.48
CA MET A 234 8.50 5.66 -12.16
C MET A 234 7.40 6.72 -12.16
N HIS A 235 6.27 6.40 -11.53
CA HIS A 235 5.16 7.32 -11.42
C HIS A 235 4.50 7.22 -10.04
N LEU A 236 4.18 8.37 -9.46
CA LEU A 236 3.37 8.43 -8.25
C LEU A 236 1.91 8.58 -8.68
N VAL A 237 1.12 7.52 -8.52
CA VAL A 237 -0.31 7.58 -8.86
C VAL A 237 -1.09 8.10 -7.65
N GLY A 238 -2.10 8.94 -7.89
CA GLY A 238 -3.04 9.38 -6.87
C GLY A 238 -4.03 10.43 -7.35
#